data_AF-A0A2H0BUP4-F1
#
_entry.id   AF-A0A2H0BUP4-F1
#
_cell.length_a   1.000
_cell.length_b   1.000
_cell.length_c   1.000
_cell.angle_alpha   90.00
_cell.angle_beta   90.00
_cell.angle_gamma   90.00
#
_symmetry.space_group_name_H-M   'P 1'
#
loop_
_entity.id
_entity.type
_entity.pdbx_description
1 polymer ?
#
loop_
_entity_poly.entity_id
_entity_poly.type
_entity_poly.pdbx_seq_one_letter_code
_entity_poly.pdbx_strand_id
1 'polypeptide(L)'
;MKNLVRLGWGSGPTYAVYSDATSQAAYGHRDEALTDSGIQNSGSADVKGNGEITRLKDPRSKTVLTVNTNYAIETILPGDTVKVLNVPSGTSSLLSGQVLRIQRVEYDGSLAVLHLADQVDVFGNEIIESLG
;
A
#
# COMPACT_ATOMS: atom_id res chain seq x y z
N MET A 1 -0.79 -1.34 -5.08
CA MET A 1 0.29 -2.33 -4.92
C MET A 1 1.10 -2.36 -6.20
N LYS A 2 2.43 -2.27 -6.10
CA LYS A 2 3.35 -2.38 -7.24
C LYS A 2 4.44 -3.39 -6.83
N ASN A 3 4.60 -4.47 -7.57
CA ASN A 3 5.44 -5.62 -7.21
C ASN A 3 6.53 -5.89 -8.25
N LEU A 4 6.76 -4.90 -9.11
CA LEU A 4 7.85 -4.80 -10.06
C LEU A 4 8.26 -3.33 -10.16
N VAL A 5 9.55 -3.05 -10.02
CA VAL A 5 10.14 -1.71 -10.05
C VAL A 5 11.27 -1.70 -11.07
N ARG A 6 11.19 -0.82 -12.06
CA ARG A 6 12.27 -0.52 -13.00
C ARG A 6 12.95 0.75 -12.55
N LEU A 7 14.17 0.65 -12.01
CA LEU A 7 14.96 1.80 -11.58
C LEU A 7 15.96 2.18 -12.66
N GLY A 8 15.78 3.35 -13.28
CA GLY A 8 16.81 4.02 -14.05
C GLY A 8 17.77 4.78 -13.12
N TRP A 9 19.07 4.61 -13.25
CA TRP A 9 20.09 5.27 -12.42
C TRP A 9 21.37 5.61 -13.18
N GLY A 10 22.23 6.44 -12.61
CA GLY A 10 23.48 6.89 -13.22
C GLY A 10 23.34 8.08 -14.18
N SER A 11 24.47 8.49 -14.78
CA SER A 11 24.53 9.57 -15.78
C SER A 11 24.22 9.12 -17.22
N GLY A 12 23.96 7.83 -17.41
CA GLY A 12 23.55 7.21 -18.67
C GLY A 12 22.34 6.29 -18.49
N PRO A 13 21.84 5.61 -19.54
CA PRO A 13 20.67 4.75 -19.47
C PRO A 13 20.99 3.41 -18.79
N THR A 14 21.28 3.43 -17.49
CA THR A 14 21.42 2.21 -16.69
C THR A 14 20.08 1.90 -16.04
N TYR A 15 19.53 0.72 -16.33
CA TYR A 15 18.26 0.26 -15.76
C TYR A 15 18.49 -1.02 -14.98
N ALA A 16 17.91 -1.10 -13.79
CA ALA A 16 17.81 -2.32 -13.00
C ALA A 16 16.33 -2.64 -12.76
N VAL A 17 16.00 -3.93 -12.79
CA VAL A 17 14.64 -4.42 -12.56
C VAL A 17 14.63 -5.19 -11.26
N TYR A 18 13.74 -4.79 -10.36
CA TYR A 18 13.51 -5.42 -9.07
C TYR A 18 12.07 -5.94 -9.06
N SER A 19 11.86 -7.14 -8.53
CA SER A 19 10.54 -7.78 -8.56
C SER A 19 10.37 -8.77 -7.41
N ASP A 20 9.13 -8.94 -6.95
CA ASP A 20 8.77 -9.96 -5.98
C ASP A 20 7.81 -10.98 -6.60
N ALA A 21 8.29 -12.21 -6.84
CA ALA A 21 7.53 -13.27 -7.50
C ALA A 21 6.34 -13.76 -6.66
N THR A 22 6.47 -13.74 -5.33
CA THR A 22 5.39 -14.17 -4.41
C THR A 22 4.23 -13.18 -4.45
N SER A 23 4.51 -11.88 -4.40
CA SER A 23 3.49 -10.83 -4.56
C SER A 23 2.91 -10.78 -5.97
N GLN A 24 3.68 -11.14 -7.00
CA GLN A 24 3.14 -11.25 -8.37
C GLN A 24 2.15 -12.41 -8.50
N ALA A 25 2.45 -13.56 -7.90
CA ALA A 25 1.54 -14.71 -7.88
C ALA A 25 0.25 -14.42 -7.09
N ALA A 26 0.34 -13.69 -5.99
CA ALA A 26 -0.80 -13.39 -5.12
C ALA A 26 -1.70 -12.24 -5.64
N TYR A 27 -1.13 -11.28 -6.37
CA TYR A 27 -1.83 -10.02 -6.66
C TYR A 27 -1.71 -9.52 -8.12
N GLY A 28 -1.07 -10.30 -8.99
CA GLY A 28 -0.86 -9.97 -10.41
C GLY A 28 0.27 -8.95 -10.63
N HIS A 29 0.76 -8.84 -11.87
CA HIS A 29 1.90 -7.96 -12.20
C HIS A 29 1.50 -6.48 -12.19
N ARG A 30 2.15 -5.68 -11.34
CA ARG A 30 1.97 -4.23 -11.27
C ARG A 30 3.33 -3.52 -11.24
N ASP A 31 3.62 -2.78 -12.30
CA ASP A 31 4.92 -2.17 -12.60
C ASP A 31 5.00 -0.70 -12.15
N GLU A 32 6.17 -0.29 -11.66
CA GLU A 32 6.56 1.10 -11.44
C GLU A 32 7.90 1.41 -12.11
N ALA A 33 7.95 2.46 -12.93
CA ALA A 33 9.22 3.03 -13.39
C ALA A 33 9.65 4.16 -12.43
N LEU A 34 10.88 4.09 -11.94
CA LEU A 34 11.53 5.10 -11.12
C LEU A 34 12.83 5.54 -11.80
N THR A 35 13.22 6.79 -11.61
CA THR A 35 14.50 7.29 -12.13
C THR A 35 15.20 8.11 -11.05
N ASP A 36 16.49 7.83 -10.83
CA ASP A 36 17.34 8.55 -9.89
C ASP A 36 18.76 8.70 -10.47
N SER A 37 19.02 9.87 -11.05
CA SER A 37 20.32 10.24 -11.61
C SER A 37 21.40 10.51 -10.56
N GLY A 38 21.03 10.60 -9.27
CA GLY A 38 21.96 10.79 -8.16
C GLY A 38 22.67 9.50 -7.73
N ILE A 39 22.15 8.33 -8.12
CA ILE A 39 22.77 7.04 -7.81
C ILE A 39 23.88 6.75 -8.81
N GLN A 40 25.12 6.63 -8.32
CA GLN A 40 26.32 6.47 -9.13
C GLN A 40 26.93 5.05 -9.05
N ASN A 41 26.41 4.18 -8.18
CA ASN A 41 26.91 2.83 -8.01
C ASN A 41 25.76 1.81 -7.89
N SER A 42 26.03 0.58 -8.32
CA SER A 42 25.03 -0.50 -8.37
C SER A 42 24.57 -0.94 -6.99
N GLY A 43 25.43 -0.92 -5.97
CA GLY A 43 25.04 -1.30 -4.61
C GLY A 43 23.96 -0.39 -4.02
N SER A 44 24.06 0.92 -4.25
CA SER A 44 23.06 1.90 -3.86
C SER A 44 21.77 1.78 -4.68
N ALA A 45 21.88 1.43 -5.97
CA ALA A 45 20.72 1.10 -6.80
C ALA A 45 19.98 -0.13 -6.26
N ASP A 46 20.71 -1.17 -5.85
CA ASP A 46 20.13 -2.38 -5.28
C ASP A 46 19.45 -2.13 -3.95
N VAL A 47 20.07 -1.34 -3.06
CA VAL A 47 19.44 -0.96 -1.79
C VAL A 47 18.14 -0.18 -2.03
N LYS A 48 18.12 0.75 -2.99
CA LYS A 48 16.92 1.52 -3.32
C LYS A 48 15.85 0.65 -3.97
N GLY A 49 16.21 -0.12 -5.00
CA GLY A 49 15.29 -0.99 -5.73
C GLY A 49 14.65 -2.07 -4.85
N ASN A 50 15.45 -2.73 -4.02
CA ASN A 50 14.96 -3.72 -3.05
C ASN A 50 14.15 -3.06 -1.93
N GLY A 51 14.52 -1.85 -1.51
CA GLY A 51 13.75 -1.05 -0.55
C GLY A 51 12.36 -0.70 -1.08
N GLU A 52 12.27 -0.25 -2.34
CA GLU A 52 11.00 0.07 -2.99
C GLU A 52 10.14 -1.17 -3.21
N ILE A 53 10.71 -2.28 -3.70
CA ILE A 53 9.97 -3.54 -3.78
C ILE A 53 9.49 -3.96 -2.40
N THR A 54 10.31 -3.92 -1.36
CA THR A 54 9.89 -4.28 0.01
C THR A 54 8.78 -3.36 0.54
N ARG A 55 8.82 -2.08 0.19
CA ARG A 55 7.78 -1.11 0.57
C ARG A 55 6.46 -1.30 -0.19
N LEU A 56 6.52 -1.76 -1.43
CA LEU A 56 5.38 -1.80 -2.36
C LEU A 56 4.78 -3.20 -2.56
N LYS A 57 5.55 -4.26 -2.27
CA LYS A 57 5.18 -5.67 -2.44
C LYS A 57 4.07 -6.13 -1.50
N ASP A 58 4.05 -5.57 -0.30
CA ASP A 58 3.08 -5.89 0.72
C ASP A 58 2.10 -4.73 0.83
N PRO A 59 0.80 -4.95 0.61
CA PRO A 59 -0.17 -3.98 1.09
C PRO A 59 0.05 -3.93 2.60
N ARG A 60 0.21 -2.73 3.16
CA ARG A 60 0.23 -2.52 4.62
C ARG A 60 -1.17 -2.79 5.18
N SER A 61 -1.75 -3.96 4.91
CA SER A 61 -2.95 -4.50 5.52
C SER A 61 -2.62 -4.75 6.98
N LYS A 62 -2.65 -3.71 7.80
CA LYS A 62 -2.35 -3.78 9.23
C LYS A 62 -3.49 -4.42 10.01
N THR A 63 -4.67 -4.52 9.40
CA THR A 63 -5.89 -4.97 10.06
C THR A 63 -6.81 -5.64 9.05
N VAL A 64 -7.39 -6.78 9.45
CA VAL A 64 -8.46 -7.47 8.74
C VAL A 64 -9.75 -7.31 9.54
N LEU A 65 -10.82 -6.89 8.89
CA LEU A 65 -12.14 -6.74 9.49
C LEU A 65 -13.15 -7.61 8.72
N THR A 66 -13.89 -8.46 9.41
CA THR A 66 -14.94 -9.28 8.81
C THR A 66 -16.31 -8.68 9.14
N VAL A 67 -17.12 -8.44 8.11
CA VAL A 67 -18.48 -7.92 8.21
C VAL A 67 -19.45 -8.97 7.68
N ASN A 68 -20.57 -9.18 8.37
CA ASN A 68 -21.60 -10.14 8.00
C ASN A 68 -22.77 -9.49 7.25
N THR A 69 -23.66 -10.32 6.69
CA THR A 69 -24.85 -9.93 5.92
C THR A 69 -25.92 -9.18 6.70
N ASN A 70 -25.76 -8.96 8.01
CA ASN A 70 -26.65 -8.05 8.73
C ASN A 70 -26.47 -6.58 8.29
N TYR A 71 -25.39 -6.31 7.55
CA TYR A 71 -25.12 -5.02 6.92
C TYR A 71 -25.12 -5.18 5.40
N ALA A 72 -25.29 -4.06 4.69
CA ALA A 72 -25.24 -4.01 3.22
C ALA A 72 -23.79 -4.18 2.72
N ILE A 73 -23.24 -5.39 2.85
CA ILE A 73 -21.83 -5.68 2.56
C ILE A 73 -21.44 -5.49 1.10
N GLU A 74 -22.41 -5.55 0.17
CA GLU A 74 -22.17 -5.29 -1.26
C GLU A 74 -21.91 -3.81 -1.57
N THR A 75 -22.24 -2.90 -0.65
CA THR A 75 -21.98 -1.47 -0.84
C THR A 75 -20.60 -1.05 -0.33
N ILE A 76 -19.81 -1.99 0.21
CA ILE A 76 -18.49 -1.70 0.76
C ILE A 76 -17.45 -1.83 -0.36
N LEU A 77 -16.77 -0.74 -0.69
CA LEU A 77 -15.85 -0.68 -1.81
C LEU A 77 -14.41 -0.42 -1.37
N PRO A 78 -13.41 -0.94 -2.12
CA PRO A 78 -12.03 -0.50 -1.96
C PRO A 78 -11.92 1.01 -2.16
N GLY A 79 -11.20 1.68 -1.27
CA GLY A 79 -11.02 3.12 -1.26
C GLY A 79 -11.86 3.84 -0.21
N ASP A 80 -12.95 3.23 0.27
CA ASP A 80 -13.77 3.75 1.35
C ASP A 80 -12.98 3.85 2.67
N THR A 81 -13.45 4.72 3.55
CA THR A 81 -12.90 4.89 4.89
C THR A 81 -13.80 4.27 5.94
N VAL A 82 -13.20 3.56 6.89
CA VAL A 82 -13.90 2.94 8.02
C VAL A 82 -13.32 3.45 9.34
N LYS A 83 -14.19 3.61 10.33
CA LYS A 83 -13.79 3.89 11.71
C LYS A 83 -14.30 2.76 12.60
N VAL A 84 -13.41 2.15 13.36
CA VAL A 84 -13.78 1.10 14.32
C VAL A 84 -14.11 1.77 15.66
N LEU A 85 -15.30 1.48 16.19
CA LEU A 85 -15.79 2.01 17.46
C LEU A 85 -15.94 0.88 18.48
N ASN A 86 -16.04 1.23 19.77
CA ASN A 86 -16.24 0.29 20.89
C ASN A 86 -15.18 -0.82 20.97
N VAL A 87 -13.93 -0.46 20.72
CA VAL A 87 -12.78 -1.38 20.78
C VAL A 87 -12.53 -1.79 22.25
N PRO A 88 -12.55 -3.08 22.59
CA PRO A 88 -12.32 -3.55 23.96
C PRO A 88 -10.94 -3.13 24.49
N SER A 89 -10.86 -2.81 25.78
CA SER A 89 -9.60 -2.50 26.47
C SER A 89 -8.61 -3.66 26.33
N GLY A 90 -7.39 -3.38 25.85
CA GLY A 90 -6.35 -4.38 25.58
C GLY A 90 -6.24 -4.79 24.10
N THR A 91 -7.14 -4.30 23.24
CA THR A 91 -6.99 -4.43 21.79
C THR A 91 -5.98 -3.39 21.26
N SER A 92 -5.33 -3.68 20.13
CA SER A 92 -4.32 -2.82 19.50
C SER A 92 -4.75 -1.35 19.40
N SER A 93 -3.85 -0.44 19.80
CA SER A 93 -4.06 1.02 19.68
C SER A 93 -4.25 1.49 18.24
N LEU A 94 -3.89 0.67 17.26
CA LEU A 94 -4.12 0.92 15.83
C LEU A 94 -5.61 0.94 15.46
N LEU A 95 -6.46 0.26 16.22
CA LEU A 95 -7.90 0.21 15.99
C LEU A 95 -8.67 1.28 16.76
N SER A 96 -8.03 1.90 17.76
CA SER A 96 -8.69 2.87 18.62
C SER A 96 -8.68 4.25 18.00
N GLY A 97 -9.84 4.72 17.52
CA GLY A 97 -10.07 6.11 17.15
C GLY A 97 -9.53 6.57 15.80
N GLN A 98 -8.77 5.73 15.08
CA GLN A 98 -8.21 6.06 13.77
C GLN A 98 -9.20 5.76 12.63
N VAL A 99 -9.12 6.57 11.57
CA VAL A 99 -9.81 6.33 10.30
C VAL A 99 -8.88 5.48 9.43
N LEU A 100 -9.36 4.30 9.03
CA LEU A 100 -8.64 3.36 8.19
C LEU A 100 -9.24 3.37 6.79
N ARG A 101 -8.40 3.12 5.78
CA ARG A 101 -8.84 3.02 4.39
C ARG A 101 -8.89 1.57 3.95
N ILE A 102 -9.99 1.17 3.31
CA ILE A 102 -10.17 -0.15 2.73
C ILE A 102 -9.26 -0.28 1.50
N GLN A 103 -8.32 -1.21 1.53
CA GLN A 103 -7.41 -1.49 0.41
C GLN A 103 -7.96 -2.59 -0.50
N ARG A 104 -8.66 -3.57 0.09
CA ARG A 104 -9.24 -4.72 -0.62
C ARG A 104 -10.47 -5.21 0.13
N VAL A 105 -11.45 -5.68 -0.63
CA VAL A 105 -12.63 -6.38 -0.16
C VAL A 105 -12.64 -7.76 -0.80
N GLU A 106 -12.80 -8.81 -0.01
CA GLU A 106 -13.11 -10.16 -0.48
C GLU A 106 -14.53 -10.49 -0.04
N TYR A 107 -15.34 -10.99 -0.96
CA TYR A 107 -16.76 -11.24 -0.74
C TYR A 107 -17.12 -12.65 -1.22
N ASP A 108 -17.81 -13.41 -0.37
CA ASP A 108 -18.21 -14.80 -0.64
C ASP A 108 -19.74 -15.02 -0.71
N GLY A 109 -20.54 -13.95 -0.67
CA GLY A 109 -22.00 -14.02 -0.59
C GLY A 109 -22.57 -13.89 0.82
N SER A 110 -21.79 -14.21 1.86
CA SER A 110 -22.22 -14.26 3.26
C SER A 110 -21.39 -13.37 4.18
N LEU A 111 -20.16 -13.08 3.79
CA LEU A 111 -19.20 -12.28 4.53
C LEU A 111 -18.44 -11.36 3.56
N ALA A 112 -18.06 -10.20 4.08
CA ALA A 112 -17.06 -9.33 3.47
C ALA A 112 -15.83 -9.27 4.37
N VAL A 113 -14.67 -9.65 3.83
CA VAL A 113 -13.37 -9.55 4.48
C VAL A 113 -12.66 -8.31 3.95
N LEU A 114 -12.49 -7.32 4.83
CA LEU A 114 -11.91 -6.02 4.52
C LEU A 114 -10.46 -5.99 4.96
N HIS A 115 -9.57 -5.67 4.03
CA HIS A 115 -8.16 -5.42 4.32
C HIS A 115 -7.96 -3.92 4.48
N LEU A 116 -7.55 -3.50 5.68
CA LEU A 116 -7.48 -2.10 6.08
C LEU A 116 -6.02 -1.66 6.23
N ALA A 117 -5.75 -0.43 5.80
CA ALA A 117 -4.49 0.25 6.04
C ALA A 117 -4.74 1.64 6.65
N ASP A 118 -3.75 2.19 7.34
CA ASP A 118 -3.82 3.57 7.82
C ASP A 118 -4.08 4.51 6.64
N GLN A 119 -4.95 5.49 6.84
CA GLN A 119 -5.01 6.63 5.95
C GLN A 119 -3.69 7.39 6.10
N VAL A 120 -2.83 7.29 5.08
CA VAL A 120 -1.64 8.15 5.00
C VAL A 120 -2.16 9.53 4.65
N ASP A 121 -2.26 10.42 5.63
CA ASP A 121 -2.43 11.84 5.35
C ASP A 121 -1.24 12.30 4.54
N VAL A 122 -1.49 12.75 3.31
CA VAL A 122 -0.47 13.28 2.40
C VAL A 122 -0.13 14.70 2.88
N PHE A 123 0.46 14.83 4.06
CA PHE A 123 1.09 16.07 4.50
C PHE A 123 2.38 16.25 3.69
N GLY A 124 2.28 16.98 2.56
CA GLY A 124 3.44 17.28 1.72
C GLY A 124 3.12 17.90 0.35
N ASN A 125 1.92 17.67 -0.20
CA ASN A 125 1.56 18.27 -1.49
C ASN A 125 0.96 19.68 -1.37
N GLU A 126 0.45 20.07 -0.20
CA GLU A 126 -0.21 21.38 -0.02
C GLU A 126 0.78 22.55 0.19
N ILE A 127 2.04 22.27 0.53
CA ILE A 127 3.04 23.33 0.76
C ILE A 127 3.67 23.81 -0.57
N ILE A 128 3.60 23.01 -1.64
CA ILE A 128 4.17 23.38 -2.94
C ILE A 128 3.23 24.32 -3.71
N GLU A 129 1.91 24.23 -3.52
CA GLU A 129 0.94 25.10 -4.22
C GLU A 129 0.73 26.47 -3.54
N SER A 130 1.11 26.67 -2.28
CA SER A 130 0.99 27.99 -1.61
C SER A 130 2.23 28.88 -1.69
N LEU A 131 3.29 28.42 -2.38
CA LEU A 131 4.51 29.20 -2.64
C LEU A 131 4.60 29.70 -4.10
N GLY A 132 3.48 29.69 -4.82
CA GLY A 132 3.31 30.38 -6.12
C GLY A 132 3.01 31.86 -5.95
#